data_AF-A0A4Y3UP55-F1
#
_entry.id   AF-A0A4Y3UP55-F1
#
_cell.length_a   1.000
_cell.length_b   1.000
_cell.length_c   1.000
_cell.angle_alpha   90.00
_cell.angle_beta   90.00
_cell.angle_gamma   90.00
#
_symmetry.space_group_name_H-M   'P 1'
#
loop_
_entity.id
_entity.type
_entity.pdbx_description
1 polymer ?
#
loop_
_entity_poly.entity_id
_entity_poly.type
_entity_poly.pdbx_seq_one_letter_code
_entity_poly.pdbx_strand_id
1 'polypeptide(L)'
;MGRPSKYPRELRERAVRMVAEVRSDYPSEYQAMSAVAQMLGVGSPETIRTWIRRQQVDAGDRPGVTTDAAVEIKRLKRENAELRRANEILKAASAFFAAELDRPHKR
;
A
#
# COMPACT_ATOMS: atom_id res chain seq x y z
N MET A 1 -11.16 2.21 -3.12
CA MET A 1 -10.42 1.23 -2.30
C MET A 1 -10.34 -0.06 -3.10
N GLY A 2 -9.16 -0.67 -3.25
CA GLY A 2 -9.05 -1.95 -3.94
C GLY A 2 -9.86 -3.03 -3.22
N ARG A 3 -10.45 -3.95 -3.97
CA ARG A 3 -11.20 -5.08 -3.40
C ARG A 3 -10.31 -5.84 -2.40
N PRO A 4 -10.81 -6.22 -1.21
CA PRO A 4 -10.08 -7.07 -0.30
C PRO A 4 -9.65 -8.32 -1.07
N SER A 5 -8.36 -8.62 -1.05
CA SER A 5 -7.87 -9.79 -1.79
C SER A 5 -8.46 -11.07 -1.19
N LYS A 6 -8.88 -11.98 -2.07
CA LYS A 6 -9.55 -13.25 -1.75
C LYS A 6 -8.74 -14.13 -0.79
N TYR A 7 -7.43 -13.95 -0.74
CA TYR A 7 -6.51 -14.80 0.01
C TYR A 7 -6.05 -14.11 1.31
N PRO A 8 -6.24 -14.73 2.49
CA PRO A 8 -5.74 -14.21 3.78
C PRO A 8 -4.22 -14.00 3.77
N ARG A 9 -3.71 -13.07 4.58
CA ARG A 9 -2.27 -12.76 4.68
C ARG A 9 -1.45 -14.00 5.03
N GLU A 10 -1.91 -14.78 6.01
CA GLU A 10 -1.26 -16.01 6.47
C GLU A 10 -1.10 -17.04 5.36
N LEU A 11 -2.11 -17.18 4.49
CA LEU A 11 -2.04 -18.09 3.35
C LEU A 11 -0.98 -17.66 2.34
N ARG A 12 -0.81 -16.34 2.13
CA ARG A 12 0.21 -15.82 1.21
C ARG A 12 1.62 -16.03 1.77
N GLU A 13 1.83 -15.73 3.05
CA GLU A 13 3.12 -15.93 3.71
C GLU A 13 3.51 -17.41 3.74
N ARG A 14 2.54 -18.28 4.05
CA ARG A 14 2.72 -19.73 3.98
C ARG A 14 3.11 -20.18 2.57
N ALA A 15 2.40 -19.70 1.54
CA ALA A 15 2.70 -20.05 0.15
C ALA A 15 4.13 -19.64 -0.25
N VAL A 16 4.57 -18.44 0.10
CA VAL A 16 5.93 -17.98 -0.23
C VAL A 16 6.98 -18.81 0.51
N ARG A 17 6.81 -19.04 1.82
CA ARG A 17 7.73 -19.87 2.62
C ARG A 17 7.85 -21.28 2.03
N MET A 18 6.71 -21.89 1.71
CA MET A 18 6.66 -23.23 1.17
C MET A 18 7.33 -23.35 -0.20
N VAL A 19 7.15 -22.36 -1.09
CA VAL A 19 7.90 -22.35 -2.37
C VAL A 19 9.40 -22.28 -2.13
N ALA A 20 9.86 -21.50 -1.15
CA ALA A 20 11.29 -21.43 -0.83
C ALA A 20 11.81 -22.78 -0.29
N GLU A 21 11.02 -23.48 0.53
CA GLU A 21 11.37 -24.80 1.09
C GLU A 21 11.47 -25.87 0.00
N VAL A 22 10.50 -25.95 -0.91
CA VAL A 22 10.47 -27.00 -1.94
C VAL A 22 11.25 -26.62 -3.21
N ARG A 23 11.83 -25.42 -3.30
CA ARG A 23 12.42 -24.91 -4.54
C ARG A 23 13.50 -25.84 -5.10
N SER A 24 14.33 -26.43 -4.25
CA SER A 24 15.41 -27.35 -4.63
C SER A 24 14.91 -28.66 -5.23
N ASP A 25 13.69 -29.07 -4.91
CA ASP A 25 13.11 -30.37 -5.27
C ASP A 25 12.52 -30.35 -6.68
N TYR A 26 12.41 -29.16 -7.29
CA TYR A 26 11.86 -28.96 -8.63
C TYR A 26 12.90 -28.37 -9.58
N PRO A 27 12.91 -28.78 -10.87
CA PRO A 27 13.85 -28.27 -11.86
C PRO A 27 13.62 -26.80 -12.22
N SER A 28 12.45 -26.24 -11.92
CA SER A 28 12.15 -24.82 -12.17
C SER A 28 11.31 -24.20 -11.06
N GLU A 29 11.49 -22.89 -10.86
CA GLU A 29 10.69 -22.11 -9.91
C GLU A 29 9.20 -22.15 -10.26
N TYR A 30 8.88 -22.15 -11.56
CA TYR A 30 7.50 -22.26 -12.03
C TYR A 30 6.84 -23.57 -11.60
N GLN A 31 7.55 -24.70 -11.67
CA GLN A 31 7.02 -25.98 -11.21
C GLN A 31 6.84 -26.02 -9.69
N ALA A 32 7.78 -25.49 -8.91
CA ALA A 32 7.63 -25.35 -7.47
C ALA A 32 6.39 -24.51 -7.11
N MET A 33 6.24 -23.34 -7.75
CA MET A 33 5.05 -22.49 -7.58
C MET A 33 3.76 -23.19 -7.99
N SER A 34 3.80 -23.99 -9.07
CA SER A 34 2.63 -24.72 -9.55
C SER A 34 2.19 -25.80 -8.57
N ALA A 35 3.14 -26.57 -8.02
CA ALA A 35 2.86 -27.57 -7.00
C ALA A 35 2.26 -26.95 -5.73
N VAL A 36 2.86 -25.86 -5.24
CA VAL A 36 2.34 -25.15 -4.06
C VAL A 36 0.98 -24.52 -4.32
N ALA A 37 0.73 -23.98 -5.52
CA ALA A 37 -0.56 -23.42 -5.89
C ALA A 37 -1.66 -24.49 -5.86
N GLN A 38 -1.40 -25.67 -6.39
CA GLN A 38 -2.33 -26.81 -6.32
C GLN A 38 -2.57 -27.23 -4.86
N MET A 39 -1.51 -27.38 -4.07
CA MET A 39 -1.63 -27.84 -2.69
C MET A 39 -2.40 -26.87 -1.77
N LEU A 40 -2.29 -25.56 -2.01
CA LEU A 40 -2.96 -24.53 -1.22
C LEU A 40 -4.29 -24.07 -1.82
N GLY A 41 -4.75 -24.66 -2.93
CA GLY A 41 -5.99 -24.26 -3.62
C GLY A 41 -5.93 -22.86 -4.22
N VAL A 42 -4.74 -22.37 -4.58
CA VAL A 42 -4.54 -21.07 -5.24
C VAL A 42 -4.68 -21.26 -6.75
N GLY A 43 -5.59 -20.51 -7.37
CA GLY A 43 -6.00 -20.76 -8.75
C GLY A 43 -4.94 -20.56 -9.83
N SER A 44 -3.79 -19.95 -9.54
CA SER A 44 -2.72 -19.77 -10.54
C SER A 44 -1.33 -19.66 -9.88
N PRO A 45 -0.29 -20.29 -10.46
CA PRO A 45 1.11 -20.11 -10.04
C PRO A 45 1.56 -18.64 -10.10
N GLU A 46 0.99 -17.85 -11.01
CA GLU A 46 1.30 -16.42 -11.14
C GLU A 46 0.83 -15.60 -9.91
N THR A 47 -0.20 -16.09 -9.22
CA THR A 47 -0.65 -15.46 -7.96
C THR A 47 0.44 -15.59 -6.90
N ILE A 48 1.03 -16.79 -6.77
CA ILE A 48 2.15 -17.02 -5.86
C ILE A 48 3.37 -16.21 -6.27
N ARG A 49 3.70 -16.19 -7.57
CA ARG A 49 4.80 -15.37 -8.09
C ARG A 49 4.67 -13.90 -7.70
N THR A 50 3.46 -13.36 -7.74
CA THR A 50 3.18 -11.98 -7.34
C THR A 50 3.44 -11.76 -5.85
N TRP A 51 3.11 -12.73 -4.99
CA TRP A 51 3.39 -12.67 -3.56
C TRP A 51 4.89 -12.75 -3.27
N ILE A 52 5.61 -13.64 -3.94
CA ILE A 52 7.08 -13.73 -3.84
C ILE A 52 7.72 -12.40 -4.20
N ARG A 53 7.34 -11.82 -5.36
CA ARG A 53 7.85 -10.51 -5.79
C ARG A 53 7.51 -9.40 -4.80
N ARG A 54 6.32 -9.43 -4.21
CA ARG A 54 5.93 -8.44 -3.19
C ARG A 54 6.81 -8.56 -1.95
N GLN A 55 7.06 -9.79 -1.49
CA GLN A 55 7.96 -10.04 -0.37
C GLN A 55 9.39 -9.58 -0.67
N GLN A 56 9.91 -9.84 -1.88
CA GLN A 56 11.23 -9.35 -2.29
C GLN A 56 11.33 -7.81 -2.26
N VAL A 57 10.26 -7.11 -2.68
CA VAL A 57 10.20 -5.65 -2.57
C VAL A 57 10.18 -5.22 -1.11
N ASP A 58 9.35 -5.87 -0.28
CA ASP A 58 9.23 -5.54 1.14
C ASP A 58 10.51 -5.87 1.95
N ALA A 59 11.29 -6.86 1.51
CA ALA A 59 12.59 -7.23 2.09
C ALA A 59 13.76 -6.37 1.56
N GLY A 60 13.55 -5.58 0.51
CA GLY A 60 14.60 -4.76 -0.12
C GLY A 60 15.45 -5.48 -1.18
N ASP A 61 15.18 -6.75 -1.45
CA ASP A 61 15.86 -7.53 -2.50
C ASP A 61 15.53 -7.04 -3.92
N ARG A 62 14.43 -6.32 -4.07
CA ARG A 62 13.95 -5.81 -5.35
C ARG A 62 13.53 -4.34 -5.23
N PRO A 63 13.86 -3.48 -6.22
CA PRO A 63 13.37 -2.11 -6.22
C PRO A 63 11.84 -2.06 -6.29
N GLY A 64 11.25 -1.19 -5.47
CA GLY A 64 9.81 -0.94 -5.43
C GLY A 64 9.40 -0.20 -4.16
N VAL A 65 8.12 0.21 -4.11
CA VAL A 65 7.54 0.82 -2.90
C VAL A 65 7.06 -0.29 -1.98
N THR A 66 7.63 -0.36 -0.78
CA THR A 66 7.26 -1.35 0.23
C THR A 66 5.80 -1.16 0.68
N THR A 67 5.22 -2.20 1.25
CA THR A 67 3.86 -2.17 1.80
C THR A 67 3.74 -1.11 2.90
N ASP A 68 4.74 -1.03 3.77
CA ASP A 68 4.77 -0.04 4.84
C ASP A 68 4.87 1.39 4.31
N ALA A 69 5.79 1.64 3.38
CA ALA A 69 5.93 2.95 2.73
C ALA A 69 4.64 3.37 2.00
N ALA A 70 3.95 2.43 1.35
CA ALA A 70 2.68 2.73 0.68
C ALA A 70 1.57 3.12 1.67
N VAL A 71 1.52 2.49 2.85
CA VAL A 71 0.60 2.84 3.93
C VAL A 71 0.92 4.24 4.46
N GLU A 72 2.19 4.52 4.71
CA GLU A 72 2.62 5.80 5.26
C GLU A 72 2.39 6.95 4.26
N ILE A 73 2.73 6.76 2.98
CA ILE A 73 2.42 7.74 1.92
C ILE A 73 0.92 8.06 1.89
N LYS A 74 0.06 7.05 2.07
CA LYS A 74 -1.39 7.27 2.09
C LYS A 74 -1.84 8.04 3.34
N ARG A 75 -1.24 7.75 4.50
CA ARG A 75 -1.48 8.48 5.76
C ARG A 75 -1.09 9.95 5.60
N LEU A 76 0.14 10.20 5.16
CA LEU A 76 0.68 11.54 4.94
C LEU A 76 -0.12 12.33 3.90
N LYS A 77 -0.58 11.69 2.82
CA LYS A 77 -1.43 12.37 1.82
C LYS A 77 -2.77 12.84 2.40
N ARG A 78 -3.36 12.08 3.34
CA ARG A 78 -4.59 12.49 4.02
C ARG A 78 -4.34 13.66 4.96
N GLU A 79 -3.32 13.52 5.81
CA GLU A 79 -2.92 14.56 6.75
C GLU A 79 -2.59 15.87 6.02
N ASN A 80 -1.83 15.80 4.91
CA ASN A 80 -1.52 16.98 4.11
C ASN A 80 -2.77 17.63 3.51
N ALA A 81 -3.75 16.84 3.06
CA ALA A 81 -5.01 17.37 2.54
C ALA A 81 -5.83 18.08 3.63
N GLU A 82 -5.86 17.52 4.84
CA GLU A 82 -6.52 18.13 6.01
C GLU A 82 -5.82 19.43 6.43
N LEU A 83 -4.50 19.43 6.52
CA LEU A 83 -3.71 20.62 6.83
C LEU A 83 -3.87 21.72 5.78
N ARG A 84 -3.93 21.36 4.49
CA ARG A 84 -4.23 22.32 3.43
C ARG A 84 -5.62 22.91 3.60
N ARG A 85 -6.64 22.10 3.87
CA ARG A 85 -8.01 22.58 4.13
C ARG A 85 -8.05 23.54 5.32
N ALA A 86 -7.39 23.20 6.43
CA ALA A 86 -7.34 24.05 7.62
C ALA A 86 -6.65 25.39 7.30
N ASN A 87 -5.53 25.37 6.59
CA ASN A 87 -4.84 26.59 6.15
C ASN A 87 -5.71 27.49 5.28
N GLU A 88 -6.50 26.92 4.36
CA GLU A 88 -7.41 27.73 3.53
C GLU A 88 -8.53 28.38 4.35
N ILE A 89 -9.07 27.70 5.37
CA ILE A 89 -10.04 28.30 6.31
C ILE A 89 -9.39 29.46 7.08
N LEU A 90 -8.18 29.27 7.59
CA LEU A 90 -7.47 30.31 8.33
C LEU A 90 -7.15 31.53 7.45
N LYS A 91 -6.71 31.31 6.21
CA LYS A 91 -6.48 32.41 5.26
C LYS A 91 -7.77 33.18 4.96
N ALA A 92 -8.89 32.47 4.76
CA ALA A 92 -10.19 33.10 4.51
C ALA A 92 -10.64 33.93 5.72
N ALA A 93 -10.48 33.41 6.94
CA ALA A 93 -10.78 34.15 8.16
C ALA A 93 -9.90 35.40 8.32
N SER A 94 -8.58 35.27 8.12
CA SER A 94 -7.65 36.41 8.18
C SER A 94 -8.00 37.50 7.15
N ALA A 95 -8.35 37.10 5.92
CA ALA A 95 -8.78 38.04 4.89
C ALA A 95 -10.10 38.75 5.26
N PHE A 96 -11.05 38.01 5.84
CA PHE A 96 -12.31 38.58 6.34
C PHE A 96 -12.07 39.63 7.43
N PHE A 97 -11.26 39.31 8.44
CA PHE A 97 -10.94 40.25 9.53
C PHE A 97 -10.16 41.47 9.04
N ALA A 98 -9.20 41.29 8.12
CA ALA A 98 -8.47 42.42 7.53
C ALA A 98 -9.42 43.37 6.79
N ALA A 99 -10.40 42.84 6.03
CA ALA A 99 -11.39 43.65 5.32
C ALA A 99 -12.38 44.36 6.27
N GLU A 100 -12.69 43.78 7.43
CA GLU A 100 -13.52 44.44 8.46
C GLU A 100 -12.81 45.64 9.07
N LEU A 101 -11.50 45.51 9.39
CA LEU A 101 -10.69 46.58 9.97
C LEU A 101 -10.52 47.78 9.03
N ASP A 102 -10.49 47.56 7.72
CA ASP A 102 -10.27 48.61 6.71
C ASP A 102 -11.56 49.38 6.35
N ARG A 103 -12.71 48.99 6.93
CA ARG A 103 -14.00 49.61 6.64
C ARG A 103 -14.23 50.83 7.53
N PRO A 104 -14.33 52.07 6.99
CA PRO A 104 -14.55 53.24 7.82
C PRO A 104 -15.91 53.15 8.52
N HIS A 105 -15.90 53.17 9.86
CA HIS A 105 -17.13 53.33 10.63
C HIS A 105 -17.72 54.71 10.34
N LYS A 106 -18.83 54.76 9.60
CA LYS A 106 -19.68 55.95 9.56
C LYS A 106 -20.30 56.11 10.95
N ARG A 107 -19.81 57.13 11.68
CA ARG A 107 -20.50 57.69 12.84
C ARG A 107 -21.84 58.29 12.45
#